data_AF-A0A0N5CSM7-F1
#
_entry.id   AF-A0A0N5CSM7-F1
#
_cell.length_a   1.000
_cell.length_b   1.000
_cell.length_c   1.000
_cell.angle_alpha   90.00
_cell.angle_beta   90.00
_cell.angle_gamma   90.00
#
_symmetry.space_group_name_H-M   'P 1'
#
loop_
_entity.id
_entity.type
_entity.pdbx_description
1 polymer ?
#
loop_
_entity_poly.entity_id
_entity_poly.type
_entity_poly.pdbx_seq_one_letter_code
_entity_poly.pdbx_strand_id
1 'polypeptide(L)'
;SSNKSLWDRIKSFFGSSDYDDDDVNVDHDPNSTSDAFNSDNTSSSGRKEVTNCPNDVDAVITNDGKNYLFSGSEIYEFDDKGINKEYSLKSLFPRGPPFVQGAMSNPRTHRTLLFHGKMVYVYSREMNSNKFVLESDYPKKLPANLNFQPMGAFLWSEGSQIITNGNNFATYDENWNRITLQNKIENYFDNFPRKPIRGKICFNTSCSI
;
A
#
# COMPACT_ATOMS: atom_id res chain seq x y z
N SER A 1 9.12 29.98 -8.36
CA SER A 1 9.44 28.70 -7.70
C SER A 1 8.18 28.21 -7.01
N SER A 2 7.40 27.33 -7.63
CA SER A 2 6.17 26.81 -7.01
C SER A 2 6.55 25.64 -6.11
N ASN A 3 6.22 25.74 -4.83
CA ASN A 3 6.29 24.61 -3.91
C ASN A 3 5.23 23.59 -4.36
N LYS A 4 5.66 22.51 -5.01
CA LYS A 4 4.81 21.34 -5.22
C LYS A 4 4.37 20.82 -3.86
N SER A 5 3.08 20.58 -3.69
CA SER A 5 2.55 20.11 -2.42
C SER A 5 3.12 18.72 -2.09
N LEU A 6 3.18 18.37 -0.80
CA LEU A 6 3.49 17.00 -0.34
C LEU A 6 2.66 15.97 -1.12
N TRP A 7 1.42 16.35 -1.46
CA TRP A 7 0.47 15.53 -2.20
C TRP A 7 0.85 15.29 -3.65
N ASP A 8 1.41 16.29 -4.33
CA ASP A 8 1.88 16.12 -5.72
C ASP A 8 3.06 15.15 -5.80
N ARG A 9 3.88 15.10 -4.73
CA ARG A 9 4.98 14.15 -4.60
C ARG A 9 4.45 12.73 -4.36
N ILE A 10 3.50 12.57 -3.44
CA ILE A 10 2.89 11.27 -3.14
C ILE A 10 2.14 10.71 -4.37
N LYS A 11 1.39 11.54 -5.11
CA LYS A 11 0.74 11.12 -6.36
C LYS A 11 1.74 10.68 -7.42
N SER A 12 2.87 11.38 -7.54
CA SER A 12 3.94 10.96 -8.46
C SER A 12 4.57 9.62 -8.10
N PHE A 13 4.47 9.18 -6.84
CA PHE A 13 4.93 7.86 -6.38
C PHE A 13 3.98 6.72 -6.75
N PHE A 14 2.68 6.97 -6.86
CA PHE A 14 1.67 5.93 -7.13
C PHE A 14 1.20 5.87 -8.59
N GLY A 15 1.84 6.65 -9.48
CA GLY A 15 1.46 6.77 -10.88
C GLY A 15 0.17 7.58 -11.06
N SER A 16 0.31 8.81 -11.54
CA SER A 16 -0.82 9.53 -12.11
C SER A 16 -1.25 8.81 -13.39
N SER A 17 -2.43 8.18 -13.39
CA SER A 17 -3.18 8.02 -14.64
C SER A 17 -3.94 9.32 -14.84
N ASP A 18 -3.39 10.23 -15.64
CA ASP A 18 -4.12 11.37 -16.15
C ASP A 18 -5.27 10.79 -17.00
N TYR A 19 -6.50 10.90 -16.48
CA TYR A 19 -7.70 10.79 -17.30
C TYR A 19 -7.87 12.17 -17.93
N ASP A 20 -7.22 12.39 -19.07
CA ASP A 20 -7.63 13.44 -19.99
C ASP A 20 -8.82 12.89 -20.78
N ASP A 21 -9.98 13.41 -20.45
CA ASP A 21 -11.26 13.22 -21.12
C ASP A 21 -11.27 14.21 -22.30
N ASP A 22 -10.78 13.78 -23.46
CA ASP A 22 -10.92 14.51 -24.72
C ASP A 22 -11.69 13.65 -25.72
N ASP A 23 -13.00 13.90 -25.76
CA ASP A 23 -13.91 13.52 -26.83
C ASP A 23 -13.49 14.22 -28.14
N VAL A 24 -12.92 13.50 -29.11
CA VAL A 24 -12.98 13.88 -30.53
C VAL A 24 -13.06 12.64 -31.44
N ASN A 25 -14.21 12.47 -32.10
CA ASN A 25 -14.40 11.62 -33.28
C ASN A 25 -13.41 11.95 -34.39
N VAL A 26 -12.67 10.97 -34.94
CA VAL A 26 -12.21 11.01 -36.33
C VAL A 26 -12.16 9.61 -36.94
N ASP A 27 -12.74 9.53 -38.14
CA ASP A 27 -12.80 8.42 -39.08
C ASP A 27 -11.44 7.87 -39.56
N HIS A 28 -11.53 6.68 -40.14
CA HIS A 28 -10.53 5.88 -40.83
C HIS A 28 -9.90 6.60 -42.05
N ASP A 29 -8.56 6.71 -42.14
CA ASP A 29 -7.78 6.43 -43.37
C ASP A 29 -6.25 6.33 -43.07
N PRO A 30 -5.48 5.39 -43.67
CA PRO A 30 -4.04 5.25 -43.45
C PRO A 30 -3.22 5.72 -44.66
N ASN A 31 -2.31 6.70 -44.49
CA ASN A 31 -1.14 6.77 -45.36
C ASN A 31 -0.01 7.73 -44.92
N SER A 32 1.21 7.20 -45.05
CA SER A 32 2.43 7.86 -45.55
C SER A 32 3.36 8.67 -44.61
N THR A 33 4.49 8.02 -44.32
CA THR A 33 5.90 8.47 -44.48
C THR A 33 6.46 9.67 -43.69
N SER A 34 7.36 9.31 -42.78
CA SER A 34 8.72 9.86 -42.51
C SER A 34 9.04 11.31 -42.91
N ASP A 35 9.49 12.08 -41.92
CA ASP A 35 10.70 12.90 -42.04
C ASP A 35 11.42 13.01 -40.70
N ALA A 36 12.75 12.88 -40.78
CA ALA A 36 13.70 13.01 -39.67
C ALA A 36 14.28 14.44 -39.60
N PHE A 37 15.16 14.65 -38.61
CA PHE A 37 15.88 15.88 -38.21
C PHE A 37 15.14 16.70 -37.13
N ASN A 38 15.75 17.09 -36.00
CA ASN A 38 17.16 17.22 -35.68
C ASN A 38 17.37 17.18 -34.15
N SER A 39 18.57 16.80 -33.74
CA SER A 39 18.98 16.74 -32.34
C SER A 39 19.17 18.15 -31.76
N ASP A 40 18.46 18.46 -30.68
CA ASP A 40 18.88 19.50 -29.75
C ASP A 40 19.42 18.84 -28.49
N ASN A 41 20.76 18.74 -28.47
CA ASN A 41 21.55 18.54 -27.26
C ASN A 41 21.29 19.71 -26.30
N THR A 42 20.31 19.54 -25.41
CA THR A 42 20.19 20.37 -24.22
C THR A 42 20.65 19.53 -23.04
N SER A 43 21.89 19.76 -22.60
CA SER A 43 22.47 19.23 -21.38
C SER A 43 21.64 19.66 -20.17
N SER A 44 20.64 18.83 -19.83
CA SER A 44 19.89 18.88 -18.58
C SER A 44 20.41 17.75 -17.71
N SER A 45 21.36 18.11 -16.84
CA SER A 45 21.83 17.40 -15.65
C SER A 45 21.11 16.09 -15.37
N GLY A 46 21.81 14.98 -15.60
CA GLY A 46 21.33 13.63 -15.31
C GLY A 46 20.75 13.53 -13.91
N ARG A 47 19.41 13.57 -13.84
CA ARG A 47 18.71 12.94 -12.74
C ARG A 47 18.97 11.46 -12.95
N LYS A 48 19.78 10.86 -12.08
CA LYS A 48 19.77 9.41 -11.90
C LYS A 48 18.29 9.02 -11.81
N GLU A 49 17.76 8.35 -12.81
CA GLU A 49 16.51 7.64 -12.65
C GLU A 49 16.72 6.74 -11.44
N VAL A 50 15.92 6.96 -10.40
CA VAL A 50 15.90 6.06 -9.25
C VAL A 50 15.18 4.81 -9.75
N THR A 51 15.94 3.91 -10.39
CA THR A 51 15.48 2.64 -10.96
C THR A 51 15.06 1.60 -9.91
N ASN A 52 14.77 2.04 -8.67
CA ASN A 52 14.48 1.17 -7.53
C ASN A 52 13.05 1.34 -6.99
N CYS A 53 12.16 2.04 -7.71
CA CYS A 53 10.75 2.06 -7.34
C CYS A 53 10.09 0.74 -7.74
N PRO A 54 9.40 0.04 -6.82
CA PRO A 54 8.68 -1.17 -7.16
C PRO A 54 7.53 -0.86 -8.13
N ASN A 55 7.31 -1.75 -9.10
CA ASN A 55 6.25 -1.59 -10.10
C ASN A 55 4.85 -1.84 -9.52
N ASP A 56 4.77 -2.64 -8.46
CA ASP A 56 3.52 -3.03 -7.81
C ASP A 56 3.62 -2.89 -6.29
N VAL A 57 2.49 -2.58 -5.67
CA VAL A 57 2.38 -2.42 -4.21
C VAL A 57 1.33 -3.40 -3.68
N ASP A 58 1.76 -4.28 -2.77
CA ASP A 58 0.91 -5.27 -2.13
C ASP A 58 0.27 -4.74 -0.85
N ALA A 59 1.02 -3.95 -0.08
CA ALA A 59 0.54 -3.32 1.14
C ALA A 59 1.38 -2.09 1.52
N VAL A 60 0.79 -1.23 2.34
CA VAL A 60 1.51 -0.12 2.99
C VAL A 60 1.10 -0.01 4.45
N ILE A 61 2.07 0.22 5.33
CA ILE A 61 1.83 0.45 6.76
C ILE A 61 2.65 1.64 7.27
N THR A 62 2.12 2.31 8.28
CA THR A 62 2.91 3.21 9.14
C THR A 62 3.06 2.57 10.50
N ASN A 63 4.30 2.36 10.93
CA ASN A 63 4.62 1.84 12.25
C ASN A 63 5.67 2.73 12.92
N ASP A 64 5.32 3.29 14.08
CA ASP A 64 6.22 4.14 14.88
C ASP A 64 6.87 5.28 14.06
N GLY A 65 6.03 5.99 13.30
CA GLY A 65 6.45 7.12 12.46
C GLY A 65 7.21 6.74 11.18
N LYS A 66 7.45 5.45 10.93
CA LYS A 66 8.09 4.95 9.71
C LYS A 66 7.07 4.35 8.77
N ASN A 67 7.18 4.67 7.48
CA ASN A 67 6.36 4.08 6.44
C ASN A 67 7.09 2.91 5.79
N TYR A 68 6.37 1.82 5.60
CA TYR A 68 6.87 0.62 4.92
C TYR A 68 5.93 0.25 3.78
N LEU A 69 6.50 0.05 2.61
CA LEU A 69 5.82 -0.42 1.40
C LEU A 69 6.25 -1.85 1.12
N PHE A 70 5.29 -2.74 0.89
CA PHE A 70 5.51 -4.14 0.58
C PHE A 70 5.34 -4.38 -0.92
N SER A 71 6.28 -5.08 -1.54
CA SER A 71 6.22 -5.50 -2.94
C SER A 71 6.88 -6.88 -3.10
N GLY A 72 6.06 -7.91 -3.29
CA GLY A 72 6.50 -9.30 -3.35
C GLY A 72 7.24 -9.73 -2.07
N SER A 73 8.53 -10.03 -2.21
CA SER A 73 9.41 -10.41 -1.10
C SER A 73 10.18 -9.25 -0.48
N GLU A 74 10.02 -8.03 -0.99
CA GLU A 74 10.78 -6.86 -0.57
C GLU A 74 9.91 -5.85 0.20
N ILE A 75 10.58 -5.11 1.08
CA ILE A 75 10.00 -4.06 1.90
C ILE A 75 10.86 -2.81 1.80
N TYR A 76 10.23 -1.70 1.44
CA TYR A 76 10.86 -0.41 1.30
C TYR A 76 10.43 0.50 2.46
N GLU A 77 11.37 0.88 3.31
CA GLU A 77 11.18 1.99 4.27
C GLU A 77 11.38 3.30 3.52
N PHE A 78 10.39 4.19 3.61
CA PHE A 78 10.40 5.44 2.85
C PHE A 78 9.86 6.61 3.67
N ASP A 79 10.27 7.82 3.28
CA ASP A 79 9.74 9.08 3.79
C ASP A 79 9.39 10.03 2.64
N ASP A 80 9.24 11.31 2.93
CA ASP A 80 8.91 12.31 1.93
C ASP A 80 10.03 12.51 0.89
N LYS A 81 11.28 12.14 1.20
CA LYS A 81 12.45 12.23 0.31
C LYS A 81 12.61 10.99 -0.58
N GLY A 82 11.90 9.90 -0.27
CA GLY A 82 11.87 8.67 -1.06
C GLY A 82 12.27 7.44 -0.25
N ILE A 83 12.75 6.42 -0.96
CA ILE A 83 13.16 5.15 -0.34
C ILE A 83 14.47 5.38 0.43
N ASN A 84 14.41 5.08 1.73
CA ASN A 84 15.53 5.20 2.65
C ASN A 84 16.29 3.88 2.79
N LYS A 85 15.55 2.77 2.84
CA LYS A 85 16.12 1.45 3.09
C LYS A 85 15.25 0.35 2.51
N GLU A 86 15.91 -0.72 2.08
CA GLU A 86 15.28 -1.93 1.58
C GLU A 86 15.56 -3.09 2.54
N TYR A 87 14.56 -3.94 2.74
CA TYR A 87 14.62 -5.13 3.56
C TYR A 87 13.93 -6.26 2.81
N SER A 88 14.48 -7.47 2.91
CA SER A 88 13.67 -8.64 2.55
C SER A 88 12.58 -8.86 3.61
N LEU A 89 11.38 -9.27 3.19
CA LEU A 89 10.25 -9.61 4.05
C LEU A 89 10.67 -10.60 5.15
N LYS A 90 11.48 -11.62 4.81
CA LYS A 90 11.98 -12.61 5.78
C LYS A 90 12.94 -12.04 6.81
N SER A 91 13.67 -10.97 6.48
CA SER A 91 14.60 -10.32 7.40
C SER A 91 13.87 -9.44 8.42
N LEU A 92 12.84 -8.71 7.98
CA LEU A 92 12.10 -7.79 8.84
C LEU A 92 10.97 -8.50 9.60
N PHE A 93 10.31 -9.46 8.96
CA PHE A 93 9.22 -10.27 9.50
C PHE A 93 9.59 -11.77 9.47
N PRO A 94 10.46 -12.23 10.40
CA PRO A 94 10.90 -13.62 10.42
C PRO A 94 9.73 -14.57 10.62
N ARG A 95 9.78 -15.73 9.95
CA ARG A 95 8.71 -16.76 9.93
C ARG A 95 7.35 -16.24 9.40
N GLY A 96 7.37 -15.15 8.63
CA GLY A 96 6.19 -14.55 8.01
C GLY A 96 5.74 -15.28 6.74
N PRO A 97 4.70 -14.76 6.09
CA PRO A 97 4.24 -15.28 4.80
C PRO A 97 5.31 -15.05 3.71
N PRO A 98 5.24 -15.76 2.57
CA PRO A 98 6.19 -15.57 1.46
C PRO A 98 6.05 -14.20 0.78
N PHE A 99 4.84 -13.63 0.80
CA PHE A 99 4.48 -12.28 0.38
C PHE A 99 3.18 -11.89 1.10
N VAL A 100 2.86 -10.60 1.16
CA VAL A 100 1.64 -10.10 1.80
C VAL A 100 0.59 -9.76 0.76
N GLN A 101 -0.68 -9.84 1.14
CA GLN A 101 -1.80 -9.32 0.33
C GLN A 101 -2.49 -8.15 1.01
N GLY A 102 -2.26 -7.96 2.31
CA GLY A 102 -2.65 -6.79 3.06
C GLY A 102 -1.82 -6.74 4.33
N ALA A 103 -1.57 -5.53 4.83
CA ALA A 103 -0.89 -5.35 6.11
C ALA A 103 -1.45 -4.13 6.82
N MET A 104 -1.45 -4.15 8.15
CA MET A 104 -1.77 -2.97 8.95
C MET A 104 -0.99 -2.98 10.25
N SER A 105 -0.68 -1.79 10.76
CA SER A 105 -0.10 -1.61 12.10
C SER A 105 -1.08 -0.94 13.02
N ASN A 106 -1.23 -1.51 14.22
CA ASN A 106 -2.05 -0.99 15.29
C ASN A 106 -1.19 -0.32 16.37
N PRO A 107 -1.13 1.03 16.38
CA PRO A 107 -0.31 1.74 17.34
C PRO A 107 -0.84 1.61 18.78
N ARG A 108 -2.14 1.31 18.96
CA ARG A 108 -2.74 1.13 20.30
C ARG A 108 -2.27 -0.14 20.99
N THR A 109 -2.06 -1.21 20.21
CA THR A 109 -1.64 -2.53 20.72
C THR A 109 -0.20 -2.86 20.39
N HIS A 110 0.50 -1.96 19.70
CA HIS A 110 1.86 -2.15 19.18
C HIS A 110 2.04 -3.42 18.34
N ARG A 111 0.97 -3.80 17.63
CA ARG A 111 0.93 -4.99 16.77
C ARG A 111 0.94 -4.62 15.30
N THR A 112 1.56 -5.46 14.49
CA THR A 112 1.49 -5.40 13.04
C THR A 112 0.95 -6.71 12.52
N LEU A 113 -0.07 -6.61 11.68
CA LEU A 113 -0.80 -7.73 11.12
C LEU A 113 -0.45 -7.85 9.66
N LEU A 114 -0.04 -9.04 9.23
CA LEU A 114 0.18 -9.38 7.83
C LEU A 114 -0.84 -10.44 7.40
N PHE A 115 -1.48 -10.23 6.25
CA PHE A 115 -2.49 -11.11 5.71
C PHE A 115 -1.98 -11.80 4.45
N HIS A 116 -2.20 -13.11 4.37
CA HIS A 116 -1.87 -13.94 3.22
C HIS A 116 -2.87 -15.10 3.11
N GLY A 117 -3.64 -15.15 2.03
CA GLY A 117 -4.78 -16.04 1.85
C GLY A 117 -5.82 -15.82 2.94
N LYS A 118 -6.23 -16.92 3.59
CA LYS A 118 -7.05 -16.87 4.82
C LYS A 118 -6.23 -17.04 6.10
N MET A 119 -5.00 -16.53 6.11
CA MET A 119 -4.13 -16.55 7.28
C MET A 119 -3.80 -15.12 7.72
N VAL A 120 -3.63 -14.95 9.03
CA VAL A 120 -3.13 -13.73 9.64
C VAL A 120 -1.89 -14.06 10.47
N TYR A 121 -0.87 -13.22 10.34
CA TYR A 121 0.36 -13.25 11.10
C TYR A 121 0.42 -11.98 11.93
N VAL A 122 0.70 -12.09 13.23
CA VAL A 122 0.74 -10.94 14.13
C VAL A 122 2.11 -10.82 14.75
N TYR A 123 2.68 -9.64 14.62
CA TYR A 123 3.99 -9.29 15.12
C TYR A 123 3.87 -8.21 16.18
N SER A 124 4.54 -8.42 17.30
CA SER A 124 4.84 -7.35 18.25
C SER A 124 6.15 -6.67 17.86
N ARG A 125 6.31 -5.41 18.23
CA ARG A 125 7.57 -4.69 18.03
C ARG A 125 8.38 -4.69 19.33
N GLU A 126 9.61 -5.18 19.26
CA GLU A 126 10.53 -5.12 20.38
C GLU A 126 11.08 -3.69 20.51
N MET A 127 10.75 -3.00 21.62
CA MET A 127 11.07 -1.58 21.84
C MET A 127 12.57 -1.27 21.74
N ASN A 128 13.43 -2.21 22.13
CA ASN A 128 14.88 -1.98 22.20
C ASN A 128 15.62 -2.26 20.90
N SER A 129 15.03 -3.04 19.98
CA SER A 129 15.72 -3.52 18.78
C SER A 129 15.03 -3.11 17.48
N ASN A 130 13.84 -2.50 17.55
CA ASN A 130 12.97 -2.20 16.41
C ASN A 130 12.66 -3.43 15.54
N LYS A 131 12.80 -4.65 16.10
CA LYS A 131 12.51 -5.90 15.38
C LYS A 131 11.06 -6.27 15.54
N PHE A 132 10.49 -6.81 14.47
CA PHE A 132 9.18 -7.45 14.52
C PHE A 132 9.35 -8.90 14.97
N VAL A 133 8.66 -9.25 16.05
CA VAL A 133 8.69 -10.60 16.65
C VAL A 133 7.31 -11.22 16.46
N LEU A 134 7.26 -12.35 15.75
CA LEU A 134 6.01 -13.10 15.55
C LEU A 134 5.49 -13.57 16.91
N GLU A 135 4.24 -13.24 17.22
CA GLU A 135 3.57 -13.68 18.44
C GLU A 135 3.40 -15.21 18.46
N SER A 136 3.45 -15.81 19.66
CA SER A 136 3.56 -17.27 19.85
C SER A 136 2.46 -18.08 19.18
N ASP A 137 1.24 -17.54 19.15
CA ASP A 137 0.06 -18.27 18.71
C ASP A 137 -0.25 -18.05 17.22
N TYR A 138 0.67 -17.44 16.49
CA TYR A 138 0.51 -17.09 15.08
C TYR A 138 1.47 -17.88 14.17
N PRO A 139 1.08 -18.14 12.91
CA PRO A 139 -0.13 -17.63 12.24
C PRO A 139 -1.43 -18.34 12.64
N LYS A 140 -2.56 -17.61 12.50
CA LYS A 140 -3.91 -18.15 12.71
C LYS A 140 -4.69 -18.14 11.39
N LYS A 141 -5.62 -19.09 11.25
CA LYS A 141 -6.63 -19.05 10.20
C LYS A 141 -7.63 -17.94 10.51
N LEU A 142 -7.97 -17.15 9.50
CA LEU A 142 -9.06 -16.19 9.60
C LEU A 142 -10.39 -16.92 9.83
N PRO A 143 -11.38 -16.26 10.45
CA PRO A 143 -12.68 -16.85 10.73
C PRO A 143 -13.35 -17.42 9.49
N ALA A 144 -13.98 -18.60 9.63
CA ALA A 144 -14.62 -19.29 8.51
C ALA A 144 -15.78 -18.49 7.89
N ASN A 145 -16.41 -17.60 8.67
CA ASN A 145 -17.48 -16.71 8.22
C ASN A 145 -16.99 -15.53 7.37
N LEU A 146 -15.68 -15.31 7.24
CA LEU A 146 -15.12 -14.36 6.28
C LEU A 146 -15.23 -14.94 4.86
N ASN A 147 -16.02 -14.28 4.02
CA ASN A 147 -16.36 -14.75 2.68
C ASN A 147 -15.33 -14.39 1.58
N PHE A 148 -14.30 -13.60 1.89
CA PHE A 148 -13.23 -13.24 0.95
C PHE A 148 -11.82 -13.45 1.53
N GLN A 149 -10.79 -13.33 0.68
CA GLN A 149 -9.39 -13.29 1.11
C GLN A 149 -8.93 -11.83 1.16
N PRO A 150 -8.36 -11.32 2.25
CA PRO A 150 -7.94 -9.92 2.32
C PRO A 150 -6.90 -9.58 1.24
N MET A 151 -7.14 -8.48 0.53
CA MET A 151 -6.23 -7.86 -0.45
C MET A 151 -5.86 -6.41 -0.10
N GLY A 152 -6.31 -5.97 1.06
CA GLY A 152 -6.07 -4.67 1.65
C GLY A 152 -6.37 -4.72 3.14
N ALA A 153 -5.67 -3.91 3.91
CA ALA A 153 -5.84 -3.81 5.35
C ALA A 153 -5.44 -2.41 5.82
N PHE A 154 -6.23 -1.80 6.68
CA PHE A 154 -5.88 -0.50 7.28
C PHE A 154 -6.67 -0.25 8.56
N LEU A 155 -6.21 0.72 9.34
CA LEU A 155 -6.97 1.27 10.45
C LEU A 155 -7.83 2.46 10.01
N TRP A 156 -9.13 2.34 10.26
CA TRP A 156 -10.06 3.45 10.12
C TRP A 156 -9.87 4.49 11.23
N SER A 157 -10.48 5.66 11.07
CA SER A 157 -10.25 6.85 11.92
C SER A 157 -10.46 6.61 13.42
N GLU A 158 -11.45 5.81 13.79
CA GLU A 158 -11.79 5.46 15.17
C GLU A 158 -11.01 4.24 15.70
N GLY A 159 -10.15 3.66 14.86
CA GLY A 159 -9.30 2.52 15.18
C GLY A 159 -9.93 1.16 14.90
N SER A 160 -11.01 1.10 14.11
CA SER A 160 -11.49 -0.16 13.54
C SER A 160 -10.47 -0.71 12.55
N GLN A 161 -10.20 -2.01 12.65
CA GLN A 161 -9.31 -2.71 11.72
C GLN A 161 -10.11 -3.21 10.54
N ILE A 162 -9.92 -2.57 9.39
CA ILE A 162 -10.65 -2.89 8.18
C ILE A 162 -9.77 -3.75 7.30
N ILE A 163 -10.32 -4.88 6.85
CA ILE A 163 -9.76 -5.71 5.78
C ILE A 163 -10.68 -5.62 4.56
N THR A 164 -10.12 -5.58 3.37
CA THR A 164 -10.86 -5.36 2.13
C THR A 164 -10.49 -6.36 1.04
N ASN A 165 -11.42 -6.59 0.12
CA ASN A 165 -11.16 -7.23 -1.17
C ASN A 165 -12.20 -6.74 -2.19
N GLY A 166 -11.74 -5.96 -3.19
CA GLY A 166 -12.61 -5.33 -4.16
C GLY A 166 -13.65 -4.44 -3.47
N ASN A 167 -14.93 -4.69 -3.72
CA ASN A 167 -16.04 -3.95 -3.11
C ASN A 167 -16.49 -4.51 -1.75
N ASN A 168 -15.79 -5.52 -1.19
CA ASN A 168 -16.14 -6.10 0.11
C ASN A 168 -15.18 -5.59 1.19
N PHE A 169 -15.71 -5.36 2.39
CA PHE A 169 -14.92 -5.14 3.58
C PHE A 169 -15.43 -5.95 4.76
N ALA A 170 -14.55 -6.12 5.74
CA ALA A 170 -14.91 -6.63 7.04
C ALA A 170 -14.10 -5.91 8.12
N THR A 171 -14.72 -5.76 9.30
CA THR A 171 -14.04 -5.31 10.51
C THR A 171 -13.50 -6.55 11.23
N TYR A 172 -12.19 -6.56 11.45
CA TYR A 172 -11.46 -7.64 12.11
C TYR A 172 -11.10 -7.26 13.54
N ASP A 173 -11.19 -8.21 14.47
CA ASP A 173 -10.71 -8.06 15.84
C ASP A 173 -9.48 -8.96 16.06
N GLU A 174 -8.33 -8.33 16.23
CA GLU A 174 -7.04 -9.02 16.43
C GLU A 174 -6.95 -9.79 17.76
N ASN A 175 -7.69 -9.39 18.79
CA ASN A 175 -7.60 -10.01 20.11
C ASN A 175 -8.36 -11.33 20.15
N TRP A 176 -9.48 -11.40 19.44
CA TRP A 176 -10.33 -12.59 19.38
C TRP A 176 -10.26 -13.36 18.08
N ASN A 177 -9.47 -12.91 17.10
CA ASN A 177 -9.45 -13.44 15.74
C ASN A 177 -10.89 -13.61 15.22
N ARG A 178 -11.62 -12.50 15.10
CA ARG A 178 -13.06 -12.51 14.82
C ARG A 178 -13.45 -11.42 13.82
N ILE A 179 -14.43 -11.73 12.97
CA ILE A 179 -15.12 -10.73 12.16
C ILE A 179 -16.32 -10.18 12.93
N THR A 180 -16.36 -8.87 13.13
CA THR A 180 -17.44 -8.18 13.86
C THR A 180 -18.49 -7.59 12.93
N LEU A 181 -18.09 -7.19 11.72
CA LEU A 181 -18.95 -6.67 10.65
C LEU A 181 -18.38 -7.10 9.30
N GLN A 182 -19.25 -7.41 8.34
CA GLN A 182 -18.86 -7.56 6.93
C GLN A 182 -19.96 -6.99 6.05
N ASN A 183 -19.58 -6.23 5.03
CA ASN A 183 -20.52 -5.67 4.07
C ASN A 183 -19.79 -5.23 2.79
N LYS A 184 -20.54 -4.65 1.86
CA LYS A 184 -19.96 -3.92 0.75
C LYS A 184 -19.50 -2.54 1.19
N ILE A 185 -18.41 -2.09 0.61
CA ILE A 185 -17.82 -0.77 0.87
C ILE A 185 -18.84 0.34 0.56
N GLU A 186 -19.54 0.23 -0.56
CA GLU A 186 -20.54 1.21 -1.02
C GLU A 186 -21.67 1.50 -0.01
N ASN A 187 -21.90 0.59 0.93
CA ASN A 187 -22.96 0.74 1.95
C ASN A 187 -22.51 1.55 3.18
N TYR A 188 -21.20 1.79 3.35
CA TYR A 188 -20.63 2.41 4.56
C TYR A 188 -19.65 3.53 4.27
N PHE A 189 -19.00 3.50 3.11
CA PHE A 189 -17.96 4.45 2.75
C PHE A 189 -18.38 5.22 1.50
N ASP A 190 -18.92 6.42 1.72
CA ASP A 190 -19.22 7.34 0.63
C ASP A 190 -17.92 7.79 -0.05
N ASN A 191 -17.94 7.84 -1.39
CA ASN A 191 -16.78 8.25 -2.21
C ASN A 191 -15.51 7.43 -1.99
N PHE A 192 -15.65 6.17 -1.57
CA PHE A 192 -14.50 5.30 -1.41
C PHE A 192 -13.85 4.98 -2.77
N PRO A 193 -12.51 4.86 -2.84
CA PRO A 193 -11.82 4.51 -4.07
C PRO A 193 -12.38 3.23 -4.70
N ARG A 194 -12.61 3.27 -6.02
CA ARG A 194 -13.01 2.08 -6.81
C ARG A 194 -11.85 1.13 -7.07
N LYS A 195 -10.61 1.64 -6.98
CA LYS A 195 -9.39 0.84 -7.12
C LYS A 195 -9.11 0.07 -5.81
N PRO A 196 -8.45 -1.11 -5.87
CA PRO A 196 -8.09 -1.85 -4.67
C PRO A 196 -7.21 -1.01 -3.73
N ILE A 197 -7.58 -0.99 -2.46
CA ILE A 197 -6.83 -0.27 -1.43
C ILE A 197 -5.81 -1.22 -0.82
N ARG A 198 -4.56 -0.76 -0.74
CA ARG A 198 -3.43 -1.55 -0.24
C ARG A 198 -3.08 -1.26 1.21
N GLY A 199 -3.52 -0.12 1.74
CA GLY A 199 -3.35 0.21 3.15
C GLY A 199 -3.57 1.67 3.43
N LYS A 200 -2.96 2.17 4.50
CA LYS A 200 -3.01 3.57 4.91
C LYS A 200 -1.64 4.02 5.36
N ILE A 201 -1.21 5.17 4.87
CA ILE A 201 0.03 5.84 5.27
C ILE A 201 -0.27 7.11 6.05
N CYS A 202 0.57 7.44 7.01
CA CYS A 202 0.47 8.67 7.79
C CYS A 202 1.81 9.41 7.77
N PHE A 203 1.77 10.69 7.35
CA PHE A 203 2.86 11.63 7.47
C PHE A 203 2.50 12.67 8.54
N ASN A 204 3.25 12.70 9.64
CA ASN A 204 2.94 13.50 10.81
C ASN A 204 1.52 13.22 11.33
N THR A 205 0.63 14.21 11.29
CA THR A 205 -0.78 14.10 11.70
C THR A 205 -1.75 13.86 10.54
N SER A 206 -1.25 13.79 9.29
CA SER A 206 -2.08 13.58 8.10
C SER A 206 -1.96 12.15 7.60
N CYS A 207 -3.09 11.50 7.30
CA CYS A 207 -3.11 10.14 6.78
C CYS A 207 -3.89 10.05 5.47
N SER A 208 -3.49 9.09 4.63
CA SER A 208 -4.12 8.79 3.35
C SER A 208 -4.26 7.30 3.13
N ILE A 209 -5.35 6.93 2.47
CA ILE A 209 -5.75 5.54 2.15
C ILE A 209 -5.68 5.39 0.63
#